data_AF-A0A6I5WDJ8-F1
#
_entry.id   AF-A0A6I5WDJ8-F1
#
_cell.length_a   1.000
_cell.length_b   1.000
_cell.length_c   1.000
_cell.angle_alpha   90.00
_cell.angle_beta   90.00
_cell.angle_gamma   90.00
#
_symmetry.space_group_name_H-M   'P 1'
#
loop_
_entity.id
_entity.type
_entity.pdbx_description
1 polymer ?
#
loop_
_entity_poly.entity_id
_entity_poly.type
_entity_poly.pdbx_seq_one_letter_code
_entity_poly.pdbx_strand_id
1 'polypeptide(L)'
;MTDDLAAAVRAYEEARAAVMDAQARAEQLVTNARNDVAEARSRFAEAIVDAARDGMRQVDIVRVTGYTRERVRQILRAGGVEAE
;
A
#
# COMPACT_ATOMS: atom_id res chain seq x y z
N MET A 1 4.62 -10.47 51.11
CA MET A 1 5.98 -10.39 50.53
C MET A 1 6.15 -11.34 49.34
N THR A 2 6.06 -12.66 49.51
CA THR A 2 6.16 -13.61 48.37
C THR A 2 4.98 -13.49 47.40
N ASP A 3 3.76 -13.26 47.92
CA ASP A 3 2.57 -13.04 47.10
C ASP A 3 2.62 -11.74 46.30
N ASP A 4 3.25 -10.69 46.87
CA ASP A 4 3.43 -9.39 46.20
C ASP A 4 4.41 -9.51 45.02
N LEU A 5 5.49 -10.27 45.19
CA LEU A 5 6.45 -10.56 44.12
C LEU A 5 5.78 -11.40 43.01
N ALA A 6 5.02 -12.44 43.37
CA ALA A 6 4.31 -13.25 42.39
C ALA A 6 3.28 -12.43 41.59
N ALA A 7 2.58 -11.49 42.24
CA ALA A 7 1.67 -10.57 41.57
C ALA A 7 2.41 -9.62 40.61
N ALA A 8 3.55 -9.06 41.04
CA ALA A 8 4.36 -8.18 40.22
C ALA A 8 4.93 -8.88 38.97
N VAL A 9 5.38 -10.14 39.11
CA VAL A 9 5.86 -10.94 37.99
C VAL A 9 4.74 -11.18 36.98
N ARG A 10 3.55 -11.59 37.43
CA ARG A 10 2.39 -11.77 36.54
C ARG A 10 2.04 -10.48 35.79
N ALA A 11 1.97 -9.35 36.50
CA ALA A 11 1.68 -8.06 35.89
C ALA A 11 2.73 -7.67 34.83
N TYR A 12 4.01 -7.96 35.09
CA TYR A 12 5.08 -7.72 34.12
C TYR A 12 4.96 -8.62 32.89
N GLU A 13 4.70 -9.91 33.08
CA GLU A 13 4.54 -10.87 31.98
C GLU A 13 3.31 -10.53 31.12
N GLU A 14 2.19 -10.16 31.74
CA GLU A 14 0.99 -9.69 31.06
C GLU A 14 1.27 -8.42 30.25
N ALA A 15 1.93 -7.43 30.84
CA ALA A 15 2.30 -6.19 30.15
C ALA A 15 3.25 -6.48 28.97
N ARG A 16 4.23 -7.38 29.15
CA ARG A 16 5.16 -7.78 28.10
C ARG A 16 4.44 -8.51 26.96
N ALA A 17 3.51 -9.42 27.27
CA ALA A 17 2.70 -10.12 26.27
C ALA A 17 1.83 -9.13 25.48
N ALA A 18 1.21 -8.15 26.16
CA ALA A 18 0.40 -7.13 25.52
C ALA A 18 1.20 -6.29 24.50
N VAL A 19 2.48 -5.99 24.78
CA VAL A 19 3.36 -5.31 23.81
C VAL A 19 3.60 -6.17 22.58
N MET A 20 3.89 -7.46 22.75
CA MET A 20 4.10 -8.39 21.64
C MET A 20 2.85 -8.50 20.75
N ASP A 21 1.68 -8.62 21.36
CA ASP A 21 0.41 -8.67 20.64
C ASP A 21 0.12 -7.37 19.88
N ALA A 22 0.39 -6.21 20.51
CA ALA A 22 0.23 -4.92 19.87
C ALA A 22 1.16 -4.76 18.66
N GLN A 23 2.40 -5.22 18.76
CA GLN A 23 3.36 -5.20 17.66
C GLN A 23 2.91 -6.10 16.50
N ALA A 24 2.46 -7.33 16.79
CA ALA A 24 1.96 -8.24 15.76
C ALA A 24 0.75 -7.65 15.02
N ARG A 25 -0.19 -7.01 15.74
CA ARG A 25 -1.34 -6.31 15.12
C ARG A 25 -0.90 -5.12 14.27
N ALA A 26 0.05 -4.32 14.75
CA ALA A 26 0.57 -3.19 14.00
C ALA A 26 1.25 -3.64 12.70
N GLU A 27 2.04 -4.72 12.75
CA GLU A 27 2.67 -5.30 11.56
C GLU A 27 1.62 -5.77 10.54
N GLN A 28 0.56 -6.44 11.01
CA GLN A 28 -0.53 -6.86 10.14
C GLN A 28 -1.23 -5.66 9.49
N LEU A 29 -1.52 -4.59 10.25
CA LEU A 29 -2.14 -3.37 9.74
C LEU A 29 -1.27 -2.70 8.66
N VAL A 30 0.03 -2.58 8.91
CA VAL A 30 0.98 -2.02 7.93
C VAL A 30 1.06 -2.88 6.68
N THR A 31 1.06 -4.21 6.83
CA THR A 31 1.09 -5.15 5.71
C THR A 31 -0.16 -5.02 4.85
N ASN A 32 -1.34 -4.99 5.48
CA ASN A 32 -2.61 -4.79 4.77
C ASN A 32 -2.63 -3.44 4.04
N ALA A 33 -2.26 -2.35 4.70
CA ALA A 33 -2.22 -1.03 4.08
C ALA A 33 -1.24 -0.97 2.89
N ARG A 34 -0.11 -1.68 2.95
CA ARG A 34 0.83 -1.80 1.82
C ARG A 34 0.22 -2.56 0.64
N ASN A 35 -0.52 -3.63 0.92
CA ASN A 35 -1.23 -4.40 -0.11
C ASN A 35 -2.32 -3.55 -0.78
N ASP A 36 -3.09 -2.80 0.00
CA ASP A 36 -4.13 -1.90 -0.52
C ASP A 36 -3.52 -0.83 -1.45
N VAL A 37 -2.37 -0.27 -1.08
CA VAL A 37 -1.64 0.67 -1.94
C VAL A 37 -1.16 0.01 -3.23
N ALA A 38 -0.67 -1.22 -3.16
CA ALA A 38 -0.22 -1.96 -4.35
C ALA A 38 -1.40 -2.26 -5.29
N GLU A 39 -2.54 -2.69 -4.75
CA GLU A 39 -3.76 -2.93 -5.51
C GLU A 39 -4.29 -1.64 -6.15
N ALA A 40 -4.38 -0.55 -5.39
CA ALA A 40 -4.80 0.75 -5.90
C ALA A 40 -3.88 1.24 -7.03
N ARG A 41 -2.57 1.00 -6.94
CA ARG A 41 -1.61 1.30 -8.01
C ARG A 41 -1.84 0.46 -9.26
N SER A 42 -2.18 -0.83 -9.13
CA SER A 42 -2.51 -1.68 -10.28
C SER A 42 -3.75 -1.16 -10.99
N ARG A 43 -4.85 -0.94 -10.24
CA ARG A 43 -6.11 -0.41 -10.76
C ARG A 43 -5.92 0.96 -11.41
N PHE A 44 -5.07 1.80 -10.84
CA PHE A 44 -4.75 3.11 -11.42
C PHE A 44 -4.00 2.99 -12.75
N ALA A 45 -3.04 2.05 -12.85
CA ALA A 45 -2.34 1.79 -14.11
C ALA A 45 -3.29 1.25 -15.19
N GLU A 46 -4.22 0.36 -14.83
CA GLU A 46 -5.28 -0.12 -15.73
C GLU A 46 -6.15 1.03 -16.25
N ALA A 47 -6.62 1.91 -15.35
CA ALA A 47 -7.41 3.08 -15.73
C ALA A 47 -6.67 4.04 -16.68
N ILE A 48 -5.35 4.17 -16.53
CA ILE A 48 -4.51 4.95 -17.46
C ILE A 48 -4.50 4.30 -18.86
N VAL A 49 -4.37 2.97 -18.92
CA VAL A 49 -4.37 2.23 -20.19
C VAL A 49 -5.73 2.32 -20.86
N ASP A 50 -6.81 2.15 -20.12
CA ASP A 50 -8.17 2.22 -20.66
C ASP A 50 -8.49 3.62 -21.17
N ALA A 51 -8.12 4.68 -20.44
CA ALA A 51 -8.27 6.06 -20.93
C ALA A 51 -7.55 6.29 -22.27
N ALA A 52 -6.36 5.72 -22.46
CA ALA A 52 -5.64 5.82 -23.73
C ALA A 52 -6.32 5.02 -24.85
N ARG A 53 -6.84 3.82 -24.56
CA ARG A 53 -7.61 3.01 -25.52
C ARG A 53 -8.91 3.70 -25.95
N ASP A 54 -9.52 4.45 -25.04
CA ASP A 54 -10.70 5.27 -25.28
C ASP A 54 -10.39 6.57 -26.05
N GLY A 55 -9.12 6.79 -26.43
CA GLY A 55 -8.68 7.90 -27.27
C GLY A 55 -8.25 9.15 -26.52
N MET A 56 -8.11 9.10 -25.19
CA MET A 56 -7.54 10.23 -24.44
C MET A 56 -6.07 10.42 -24.82
N ARG A 57 -5.68 11.67 -25.14
CA ARG A 57 -4.30 11.98 -25.51
C ARG A 57 -3.38 11.81 -24.31
N GLN A 58 -2.16 11.32 -24.54
CA GLN A 58 -1.15 11.14 -23.49
C GLN A 58 -0.87 12.42 -22.68
N VAL A 59 -0.91 13.59 -23.33
CA VAL A 59 -0.70 14.89 -22.65
C VAL A 59 -1.80 15.21 -21.64
N ASP A 60 -3.03 14.79 -21.90
CA ASP A 60 -4.17 14.99 -21.02
C ASP A 60 -4.12 13.98 -19.86
N ILE A 61 -3.73 12.74 -20.13
CA ILE A 61 -3.46 11.71 -19.11
C ILE A 61 -2.37 12.19 -18.14
N VAL A 62 -1.26 12.73 -18.65
CA VAL A 62 -0.18 13.33 -17.83
C VAL A 62 -0.74 14.44 -16.94
N ARG A 63 -1.59 15.32 -17.48
CA ARG A 63 -2.17 16.44 -16.73
C ARG A 63 -3.11 15.97 -15.62
N VAL A 64 -3.94 14.95 -15.86
CA VAL A 64 -4.91 14.44 -14.87
C VAL A 64 -4.22 13.63 -13.78
N THR A 65 -3.25 12.79 -14.16
CA THR A 65 -2.58 11.87 -13.23
C THR A 65 -1.44 12.52 -12.44
N GLY A 66 -0.87 13.61 -12.96
CA GLY A 66 0.35 14.23 -12.41
C GLY A 66 1.62 13.40 -12.63
N TYR A 67 1.53 12.25 -13.32
CA TYR A 67 2.69 11.44 -13.66
C TYR A 67 3.52 12.11 -14.75
N THR A 68 4.82 11.84 -14.74
CA THR A 68 5.69 12.26 -15.83
C THR A 68 5.27 11.57 -17.13
N ARG A 69 5.51 12.22 -18.27
CA ARG A 69 5.22 11.64 -19.58
C ARG A 69 5.88 10.28 -19.78
N GLU A 70 7.11 10.13 -19.29
CA GLU A 70 7.82 8.84 -19.36
C GLU A 70 7.14 7.77 -18.50
N ARG A 71 6.68 8.11 -17.30
CA ARG A 71 5.95 7.14 -16.47
C ARG A 71 4.65 6.69 -17.12
N VAL A 72 3.88 7.61 -17.71
CA VAL A 72 2.68 7.28 -18.48
C VAL A 72 3.04 6.37 -19.66
N ARG A 73 4.09 6.70 -20.42
CA ARG A 73 4.55 5.87 -21.55
C ARG A 73 4.91 4.44 -21.13
N GLN A 74 5.61 4.26 -20.01
CA GLN A 74 5.95 2.94 -19.49
C GLN A 74 4.70 2.12 -19.15
N ILE A 75 3.71 2.74 -18.50
CA ILE A 75 2.43 2.10 -18.16
C ILE A 75 1.68 1.70 -19.43
N LEU A 76 1.59 2.59 -20.42
CA LEU A 76 0.92 2.32 -21.69
C LEU A 76 1.57 1.15 -22.44
N ARG A 77 2.91 1.14 -22.54
CA ARG A 77 3.66 0.02 -23.16
C ARG A 77 3.45 -1.29 -22.43
N ALA A 78 3.46 -1.29 -21.10
CA ALA A 78 3.16 -2.48 -20.30
C ALA A 78 1.73 -3.00 -20.54
N GLY A 79 0.78 -2.11 -20.83
CA GLY A 79 -0.58 -2.42 -21.23
C GLY A 79 -0.79 -2.71 -22.72
N GLY A 80 0.29 -2.82 -23.51
CA GLY A 80 0.23 -3.11 -24.94
C GLY A 80 -0.25 -1.95 -25.82
N VAL A 81 -0.24 -0.72 -25.31
CA VAL A 81 -0.57 0.50 -26.07
C VAL A 81 0.73 1.16 -26.54
N GLU A 82 0.94 1.21 -27.86
CA GLU A 82 2.03 1.99 -28.45
C GLU A 82 1.71 3.48 -28.34
N ALA A 83 2.39 4.16 -27.42
CA ALA A 83 2.29 5.60 -27.26
C ALA A 83 3.36 6.28 -28.12
N GLU A 84 2.93 6.91 -29.22
CA GLU A 84 3.72 7.87 -30.01
C GLU A 84 3.95 9.19 -29.24
#